data_AF-A0A5B8C0J6-F1
#
_entry.id   AF-A0A5B8C0J6-F1
#
_cell.length_a   1.000
_cell.length_b   1.000
_cell.length_c   1.000
_cell.angle_alpha   90.00
_cell.angle_beta   90.00
_cell.angle_gamma   90.00
#
_symmetry.space_group_name_H-M   'P 1'
#
loop_
_entity.id
_entity.type
_entity.pdbx_description
1 polymer ?
#
loop_
_entity_poly.entity_id
_entity_poly.type
_entity_poly.pdbx_seq_one_letter_code
_entity_poly.pdbx_strand_id
1 'polypeptide(L)'
;MQESLVQVHTVAAVVFVAFHAVSAVTLLRVRGQRDPVTVRKMLRVSRVATVPADLALLTVLVAGTWAGIITGAFTGGHLWLWAAVAVLVVVLVAMLTLVSPNAEKWRRLVDEKADPPSPDELATALSARAPLAGGAVGLVGLVAIVWLMVTQPF
;
A
#
# COMPACT_ATOMS: atom_id res chain seq x y z
N MET A 1 -23.60 -3.19 -17.37
CA MET A 1 -22.29 -3.88 -17.28
C MET A 1 -21.12 -2.91 -17.06
N GLN A 2 -21.04 -1.79 -17.79
CA GLN A 2 -19.96 -0.82 -17.56
C GLN A 2 -20.07 -0.13 -16.20
N GLU A 3 -21.27 0.34 -15.82
CA GLU A 3 -21.51 0.98 -14.52
C GLU A 3 -21.17 0.07 -13.34
N SER A 4 -21.50 -1.23 -13.42
CA SER A 4 -21.18 -2.20 -12.37
C SER A 4 -19.67 -2.41 -12.19
N LEU A 5 -18.89 -2.38 -13.27
CA LEU A 5 -17.42 -2.51 -13.18
C LEU A 5 -16.78 -1.29 -12.55
N VAL A 6 -17.26 -0.09 -12.92
CA VAL A 6 -16.81 1.16 -12.32
C VAL A 6 -17.15 1.18 -10.82
N GLN A 7 -18.38 0.81 -10.45
CA GLN A 7 -18.77 0.71 -9.04
C GLN A 7 -17.90 -0.29 -8.26
N VAL A 8 -17.66 -1.49 -8.80
CA VAL A 8 -16.77 -2.49 -8.18
C VAL A 8 -15.36 -1.95 -8.03
N HIS A 9 -14.82 -1.31 -9.07
CA HIS A 9 -13.49 -0.68 -9.02
C HIS A 9 -13.41 0.40 -7.95
N THR A 10 -14.39 1.31 -7.88
CA THR A 10 -14.43 2.41 -6.90
C THR A 10 -14.57 1.89 -5.47
N VAL A 11 -15.47 0.94 -5.22
CA VAL A 11 -15.64 0.33 -3.90
C VAL A 11 -14.36 -0.41 -3.49
N ALA A 12 -13.76 -1.18 -4.40
CA ALA A 12 -12.49 -1.85 -4.14
C ALA A 12 -11.37 -0.85 -3.84
N ALA A 13 -11.32 0.30 -4.52
CA ALA A 13 -10.34 1.35 -4.24
C ALA A 13 -10.50 1.93 -2.82
N VAL A 14 -11.75 2.16 -2.38
CA VAL A 14 -12.05 2.62 -1.01
C VAL A 14 -11.63 1.57 0.02
N VAL A 15 -11.98 0.30 -0.21
CA VAL A 15 -11.59 -0.81 0.68
C VAL A 15 -10.06 -0.93 0.76
N PHE A 16 -9.38 -0.86 -0.38
CA PHE A 16 -7.92 -0.86 -0.45
C PHE A 16 -7.33 0.26 0.40
N VAL A 17 -7.75 1.51 0.18
CA VAL A 17 -7.21 2.67 0.92
C VAL A 17 -7.48 2.54 2.42
N ALA A 18 -8.67 2.09 2.83
CA ALA A 18 -9.03 1.94 4.24
C ALA A 18 -8.12 0.94 4.95
N PHE A 19 -7.99 -0.28 4.42
CA PHE A 19 -7.18 -1.34 5.03
C PHE A 19 -5.67 -1.08 4.90
N HIS A 20 -5.25 -0.53 3.76
CA HIS A 20 -3.86 -0.15 3.54
C HIS A 20 -3.43 0.97 4.51
N ALA A 21 -4.29 1.97 4.74
CA ALA A 21 -4.03 3.04 5.71
C ALA A 21 -3.88 2.50 7.14
N VAL A 22 -4.72 1.54 7.56
CA VAL A 22 -4.56 0.86 8.86
C VAL A 22 -3.19 0.18 8.95
N SER A 23 -2.77 -0.53 7.90
CA SER A 23 -1.45 -1.17 7.87
C SER A 23 -0.31 -0.15 7.93
N ALA A 24 -0.35 0.88 7.09
CA ALA A 24 0.67 1.92 6.97
C ALA A 24 0.82 2.74 8.26
N VAL A 25 -0.29 3.22 8.84
CA VAL A 25 -0.27 3.98 10.10
C VAL A 25 0.25 3.12 11.25
N THR A 26 -0.12 1.84 11.29
CA THR A 26 0.41 0.92 12.31
C THR A 26 1.92 0.77 12.17
N LEU A 27 2.44 0.59 10.95
CA LEU A 27 3.87 0.48 10.69
C LEU A 27 4.63 1.77 11.06
N LEU A 28 4.04 2.95 10.80
CA LEU A 28 4.63 4.23 11.21
C LEU A 28 4.67 4.39 12.73
N ARG A 29 3.61 3.99 13.44
CA ARG A 29 3.52 4.08 14.90
C ARG A 29 4.45 3.11 15.63
N VAL A 30 4.79 1.97 15.02
CA VAL A 30 5.77 1.02 15.56
C VAL A 30 7.10 1.72 15.87
N ARG A 31 7.48 2.74 15.08
CA ARG A 31 8.77 3.45 15.22
C ARG A 31 8.98 4.14 16.57
N GLY A 32 7.91 4.43 17.31
CA GLY A 32 7.98 5.03 18.64
C GLY A 32 7.98 4.02 19.79
N GLN A 33 7.88 2.73 19.50
CA GLN A 33 7.76 1.67 20.51
C GLN A 33 9.14 1.18 20.96
N ARG A 34 9.25 0.80 22.24
CA ARG A 34 10.47 0.25 22.85
C ARG A 34 10.27 -1.14 23.46
N ASP A 35 9.04 -1.65 23.47
CA ASP A 35 8.72 -2.99 23.96
C ASP A 35 8.57 -3.97 22.78
N PRO A 36 9.40 -5.04 22.70
CA PRO A 36 9.31 -6.05 21.64
C PRO A 36 7.93 -6.71 21.54
N VAL A 37 7.23 -6.90 22.67
CA VAL A 37 5.90 -7.54 22.69
C VAL A 37 4.87 -6.64 22.01
N THR A 38 4.87 -5.35 22.33
CA THR A 38 4.01 -4.34 21.72
C THR A 38 4.29 -4.21 20.22
N VAL A 39 5.57 -4.13 19.82
CA VAL A 39 5.97 -4.07 18.40
C VAL A 39 5.45 -5.27 17.63
N ARG A 40 5.62 -6.49 18.16
CA ARG A 40 5.14 -7.73 17.53
C ARG A 40 3.62 -7.70 17.32
N LYS A 41 2.85 -7.30 18.34
CA LYS A 41 1.38 -7.17 18.23
C LYS A 41 0.97 -6.19 17.14
N MET A 42 1.62 -5.03 17.08
CA MET A 42 1.34 -4.02 16.05
C MET A 42 1.72 -4.50 14.64
N LEU A 43 2.87 -5.15 14.48
CA LEU A 43 3.28 -5.72 13.20
C LEU A 43 2.33 -6.83 12.72
N ARG A 44 1.73 -7.59 13.65
CA ARG A 44 0.66 -8.54 13.34
C ARG A 44 -0.61 -7.83 12.85
N VAL A 45 -1.03 -6.75 13.50
CA VAL A 45 -2.17 -5.93 13.04
C VAL A 45 -1.93 -5.39 11.64
N SER A 46 -0.74 -4.80 11.40
CA SER A 46 -0.36 -4.32 10.06
C SER A 46 -0.44 -5.45 9.02
N ARG A 47 0.10 -6.63 9.32
CA ARG A 47 0.07 -7.78 8.41
C ARG A 47 -1.35 -8.27 8.12
N VAL A 48 -2.21 -8.34 9.14
CA VAL A 48 -3.61 -8.76 8.98
C VAL A 48 -4.39 -7.74 8.15
N ALA A 49 -4.16 -6.44 8.34
CA ALA A 49 -4.78 -5.37 7.56
C ALA A 49 -4.32 -5.38 6.09
N THR A 50 -3.09 -5.83 5.81
CA THR A 50 -2.59 -5.93 4.42
C THR A 50 -3.36 -6.96 3.59
N VAL A 51 -3.85 -8.06 4.17
CA VAL A 51 -4.58 -9.11 3.43
C VAL A 51 -5.80 -8.58 2.67
N PRO A 52 -6.80 -7.95 3.32
CA PRO A 52 -7.94 -7.37 2.60
C PRO A 52 -7.53 -6.21 1.67
N ALA A 53 -6.47 -5.46 2.00
CA ALA A 53 -5.94 -4.44 1.10
C ALA A 53 -5.43 -5.06 -0.20
N ASP A 54 -4.65 -6.13 -0.15
CA ASP A 54 -4.10 -6.80 -1.34
C ASP A 54 -5.21 -7.40 -2.22
N LEU A 55 -6.22 -8.01 -1.60
CA LEU A 55 -7.40 -8.52 -2.32
C LEU A 55 -8.19 -7.39 -3.00
N ALA A 56 -8.37 -6.27 -2.31
CA ALA A 56 -9.03 -5.10 -2.86
C ALA A 56 -8.22 -4.46 -3.99
N LEU A 57 -6.88 -4.36 -3.85
CA LEU A 57 -5.99 -3.90 -4.91
C LEU A 57 -6.06 -4.80 -6.15
N LEU A 58 -6.08 -6.12 -5.97
CA LEU A 58 -6.28 -7.05 -7.07
C LEU A 58 -7.62 -6.80 -7.78
N THR A 59 -8.67 -6.52 -7.02
CA THR A 59 -9.99 -6.21 -7.58
C THR A 59 -9.99 -4.88 -8.34
N VAL A 60 -9.34 -3.84 -7.81
CA VAL A 60 -9.11 -2.55 -8.50
C VAL A 60 -8.44 -2.79 -9.85
N LEU A 61 -7.37 -3.58 -9.87
CA LEU A 61 -6.59 -3.89 -11.08
C LEU A 61 -7.43 -4.65 -12.10
N VAL A 62 -8.11 -5.72 -11.68
CA VAL A 62 -8.91 -6.56 -12.58
C VAL A 62 -10.09 -5.77 -13.15
N ALA A 63 -10.87 -5.10 -12.29
CA ALA A 63 -12.04 -4.35 -12.72
C ALA A 63 -11.66 -3.15 -13.61
N GLY A 64 -10.60 -2.42 -13.24
CA GLY A 64 -10.12 -1.25 -14.00
C GLY A 64 -9.54 -1.65 -15.35
N THR A 65 -8.73 -2.71 -15.40
CA THR A 65 -8.17 -3.24 -16.66
C THR A 65 -9.29 -3.74 -17.57
N TRP A 66 -10.25 -4.49 -17.03
CA TRP A 66 -11.38 -4.98 -17.81
C TRP A 66 -12.24 -3.83 -18.36
N ALA A 67 -12.53 -2.82 -17.53
CA ALA A 67 -13.23 -1.61 -17.96
C ALA A 67 -12.47 -0.87 -19.08
N GLY A 68 -11.14 -0.73 -18.97
CA GLY A 68 -10.31 -0.13 -20.00
C GLY A 68 -10.30 -0.91 -21.32
N ILE A 69 -10.36 -2.25 -21.27
CA ILE A 69 -10.43 -3.10 -22.47
C ILE A 69 -11.79 -2.94 -23.17
N ILE A 70 -12.90 -3.10 -22.45
CA ILE A 70 -14.24 -3.08 -23.06
C ILE A 70 -14.64 -1.71 -23.62
N THR A 71 -14.06 -0.63 -23.07
CA THR A 71 -14.29 0.75 -23.53
C THR A 71 -13.33 1.17 -24.64
N GLY A 72 -12.30 0.36 -24.92
CA GLY A 72 -11.21 0.75 -25.82
C GLY A 72 -10.33 1.87 -25.27
N ALA A 73 -10.41 2.20 -23.98
CA ALA A 73 -9.65 3.30 -23.39
C ALA A 73 -8.13 3.15 -23.57
N PHE A 74 -7.61 1.92 -23.56
CA PHE A 74 -6.18 1.66 -23.76
C PHE A 74 -5.69 1.94 -25.19
N THR A 75 -6.56 1.86 -26.20
CA THR A 75 -6.21 1.96 -27.62
C THR A 75 -6.83 3.18 -28.32
N GLY A 76 -7.81 3.84 -27.69
CA GLY A 76 -8.54 5.00 -28.22
C GLY A 76 -7.83 6.35 -28.08
N GLY A 77 -6.56 6.37 -27.66
CA GLY A 77 -5.78 7.60 -27.49
C GLY A 77 -5.86 8.26 -26.11
N HIS A 78 -6.55 7.64 -25.15
CA HIS A 78 -6.67 8.15 -23.77
C HIS A 78 -5.43 7.81 -22.95
N LEU A 79 -4.45 8.71 -22.93
CA LEU A 79 -3.16 8.45 -22.25
C LEU A 79 -3.28 8.52 -20.73
N TRP A 80 -4.35 9.12 -20.17
CA TRP A 80 -4.51 9.24 -18.71
C TRP A 80 -4.53 7.88 -18.00
N LEU A 81 -5.09 6.85 -18.66
CA LEU A 81 -5.17 5.50 -18.09
C LEU A 81 -3.79 4.85 -18.02
N TRP A 82 -2.97 5.03 -19.08
CA TRP A 82 -1.58 4.59 -19.09
C TRP A 82 -0.74 5.32 -18.04
N ALA A 83 -0.94 6.62 -17.88
CA ALA A 83 -0.28 7.40 -16.83
C ALA A 83 -0.65 6.87 -15.43
N ALA A 84 -1.92 6.55 -15.19
CA ALA A 84 -2.36 6.00 -13.90
C ALA A 84 -1.75 4.63 -13.61
N VAL A 85 -1.67 3.76 -14.63
CA VAL A 85 -0.97 2.47 -14.53
C VAL A 85 0.51 2.67 -14.23
N ALA A 86 1.19 3.59 -14.92
CA ALA A 86 2.60 3.88 -14.69
C ALA A 86 2.85 4.38 -13.26
N VAL A 87 2.01 5.31 -12.76
CA VAL A 87 2.08 5.80 -11.37
C VAL A 87 1.88 4.64 -10.39
N LEU A 88 0.88 3.78 -10.62
CA LEU A 88 0.62 2.62 -9.76
C LEU A 88 1.82 1.66 -9.72
N VAL A 89 2.43 1.37 -10.87
CA VAL A 89 3.63 0.51 -10.96
C VAL A 89 4.79 1.13 -10.18
N VAL A 90 5.05 2.43 -10.34
CA VAL A 90 6.11 3.13 -9.60
C VAL A 90 5.88 3.05 -8.10
N VAL A 91 4.65 3.30 -7.64
CA VAL A 91 4.28 3.20 -6.22
C VAL A 91 4.46 1.77 -5.71
N LEU A 92 4.00 0.77 -6.47
CA LEU A 92 4.13 -0.63 -6.09
C LEU A 92 5.60 -1.04 -5.95
N VAL A 93 6.44 -0.68 -6.93
CA VAL A 93 7.89 -0.94 -6.88
C VAL A 93 8.51 -0.27 -5.66
N ALA A 94 8.16 0.98 -5.36
CA ALA A 94 8.65 1.67 -4.17
C ALA A 94 8.22 0.95 -2.87
N MET A 95 6.98 0.45 -2.77
CA MET A 95 6.54 -0.31 -1.59
C MET A 95 7.32 -1.62 -1.43
N LEU A 96 7.49 -2.37 -2.53
CA LEU A 96 8.17 -3.66 -2.52
C LEU A 96 9.66 -3.53 -2.20
N THR A 97 10.31 -2.44 -2.61
CA THR A 97 11.76 -2.26 -2.46
C THR A 97 12.14 -1.46 -1.22
N LEU A 98 11.33 -0.51 -0.77
CA LEU A 98 11.65 0.36 0.37
C LEU A 98 10.96 -0.10 1.66
N VAL A 99 9.67 -0.46 1.59
CA VAL A 99 8.84 -0.68 2.79
C VAL A 99 8.86 -2.15 3.22
N SER A 100 8.57 -3.07 2.30
CA SER A 100 8.46 -4.49 2.59
C SER A 100 9.70 -5.10 3.25
N PRO A 101 10.94 -4.80 2.82
CA PRO A 101 12.13 -5.37 3.43
C PRO A 101 12.32 -4.90 4.89
N ASN A 102 11.99 -3.64 5.19
CA ASN A 102 12.08 -3.09 6.55
C ASN A 102 11.02 -3.70 7.47
N ALA A 103 9.77 -3.78 7.01
CA ALA A 103 8.69 -4.41 7.78
C ALA A 103 9.02 -5.87 8.10
N GLU A 104 9.60 -6.59 7.14
CA GLU A 104 9.98 -7.98 7.33
C GLU A 104 11.20 -8.13 8.27
N LYS A 105 12.21 -7.26 8.14
CA LYS A 105 13.32 -7.19 9.10
C LYS A 105 12.81 -6.98 10.53
N TRP A 106 11.85 -6.08 10.72
CA TRP A 106 11.28 -5.82 12.04
C TRP A 106 10.51 -7.01 12.58
N ARG A 107 9.72 -7.72 11.75
CA ARG A 107 9.02 -8.95 12.17
C ARG A 107 9.98 -10.02 12.67
N ARG A 108 11.08 -10.25 11.95
CA ARG A 108 12.11 -11.20 12.36
C ARG A 108 12.81 -10.80 13.66
N LEU A 109 13.06 -9.50 13.85
CA LEU A 109 13.70 -8.99 15.07
C LEU A 109 12.86 -9.23 16.32
N VAL A 110 11.54 -9.16 16.21
CA VAL A 110 10.61 -9.39 17.32
C VAL A 110 9.86 -10.71 17.17
N ASP A 111 10.45 -11.71 16.52
CA ASP A 111 9.85 -13.05 16.49
C ASP A 111 9.83 -13.65 17.92
N GLU A 112 8.84 -14.47 18.24
CA GLU A 112 8.74 -15.12 19.56
C GLU A 112 9.84 -16.17 19.76
N LYS A 113 10.41 -16.68 18.67
CA LYS A 113 11.50 -17.65 18.67
C LYS A 113 12.88 -17.01 18.72
N ALA A 114 12.97 -15.69 18.58
CA ALA A 114 14.22 -14.94 18.63
C ALA A 114 14.51 -14.46 20.05
N ASP A 115 15.79 -14.27 20.36
CA ASP A 115 16.18 -13.58 21.59
C ASP A 115 15.62 -12.15 21.56
N PRO A 116 14.94 -11.70 22.63
CA PRO A 116 14.32 -10.39 22.64
C PRO A 116 15.41 -9.31 22.56
N PRO A 117 15.32 -8.36 21.63
CA PRO A 117 16.30 -7.29 21.52
C PRO A 117 16.23 -6.39 22.76
N SER A 118 17.36 -5.80 23.13
CA SER A 118 17.37 -4.72 24.11
C SER A 118 16.56 -3.52 23.60
N PRO A 119 16.05 -2.66 24.49
CA PRO A 119 15.31 -1.45 24.09
C PRO A 119 16.06 -0.55 23.12
N ASP A 120 17.39 -0.46 23.25
CA ASP A 120 18.25 0.40 22.41
C ASP A 120 18.49 -0.20 21.03
N GLU A 121 18.69 -1.52 20.94
CA GLU A 121 18.77 -2.23 19.66
C GLU A 121 17.46 -2.13 18.89
N LEU A 122 16.33 -2.28 19.60
CA LEU A 122 15.01 -2.15 19.02
C LEU A 122 14.76 -0.72 18.51
N ALA A 123 15.05 0.30 19.32
CA ALA A 123 14.92 1.70 18.90
C ALA A 123 15.78 2.02 17.67
N THR A 124 17.02 1.50 17.63
CA THR A 124 17.92 1.67 16.50
C THR A 124 17.35 1.03 15.24
N ALA A 125 16.85 -0.21 15.33
CA ALA A 125 16.27 -0.91 14.18
C ALA A 125 15.01 -0.24 13.63
N LEU A 126 14.19 0.34 14.51
CA LEU A 126 12.92 0.99 14.17
C LEU A 126 13.09 2.45 13.71
N SER A 127 14.26 3.04 13.91
CA SER A 127 14.57 4.42 13.50
C SER A 127 14.55 4.63 11.98
N ALA A 128 14.58 3.54 11.19
CA ALA A 128 14.64 3.56 9.73
C ALA A 128 13.63 4.55 9.11
N ARG A 129 14.10 5.35 8.15
CA ARG A 129 13.27 6.37 7.45
C ARG A 129 12.44 5.80 6.31
N ALA A 130 12.72 4.56 5.87
CA ALA A 130 12.06 3.96 4.72
C ALA A 130 10.52 3.94 4.81
N PRO A 131 9.88 3.68 5.97
CA PRO A 131 8.42 3.76 6.08
C PRO A 131 7.86 5.18 5.93
N LEU A 132 8.61 6.23 6.29
CA LEU A 132 8.20 7.61 6.04
C LEU A 132 8.23 7.93 4.55
N ALA A 133 9.32 7.54 3.87
CA ALA A 133 9.44 7.69 2.43
C ALA A 133 8.34 6.91 1.72
N GLY A 134 8.07 5.68 2.17
CA GLY A 134 6.95 4.86 1.69
C GLY A 134 5.59 5.56 1.87
N GLY A 135 5.31 6.09 3.06
CA GLY A 135 4.07 6.82 3.33
C GLY A 135 3.90 8.05 2.42
N ALA A 136 4.97 8.82 2.19
CA ALA A 136 4.95 9.96 1.28
C ALA A 136 4.71 9.54 -0.17
N VAL A 137 5.42 8.51 -0.66
CA VAL A 137 5.24 7.96 -2.01
C VAL A 137 3.81 7.44 -2.20
N GLY A 138 3.28 6.71 -1.22
CA GLY A 138 1.91 6.20 -1.26
C GLY A 138 0.87 7.32 -1.31
N LEU A 139 1.04 8.37 -0.50
CA LEU A 139 0.12 9.51 -0.49
C LEU A 139 0.15 10.30 -1.81
N VAL A 140 1.34 10.64 -2.31
CA VAL A 140 1.51 11.36 -3.57
C VAL A 140 0.96 10.53 -4.74
N GLY A 141 1.27 9.23 -4.77
CA GLY A 141 0.77 8.31 -5.78
C GLY A 141 -0.76 8.19 -5.77
N LEU A 142 -1.37 8.09 -4.58
CA LEU A 142 -2.83 8.05 -4.43
C LEU A 142 -3.48 9.34 -4.97
N VAL A 143 -2.97 10.51 -4.58
CA VAL A 143 -3.49 11.79 -5.07
C VAL A 143 -3.39 11.89 -6.59
N ALA A 144 -2.24 11.50 -7.16
CA ALA A 144 -2.04 11.50 -8.61
C ALA A 144 -3.01 10.56 -9.34
N ILE A 145 -3.20 9.33 -8.84
CA ILE A 145 -4.14 8.36 -9.44
C ILE A 145 -5.58 8.88 -9.36
N VAL A 146 -6.01 9.41 -8.20
CA VAL A 146 -7.36 9.97 -8.05
C VAL A 146 -7.57 11.13 -9.02
N TRP A 147 -6.59 12.04 -9.12
CA TRP A 147 -6.66 13.16 -10.06
C TRP A 147 -6.78 12.69 -11.51
N LEU A 148 -5.97 11.71 -11.94
CA LEU A 148 -6.03 11.14 -13.29
C LEU A 148 -7.39 10.49 -13.58
N MET A 149 -7.94 9.73 -12.63
CA MET A 149 -9.21 9.02 -12.79
C MET A 149 -10.42 9.96 -12.82
N VAL A 150 -10.38 11.06 -12.06
CA VAL A 150 -11.49 12.01 -11.94
C VAL A 150 -11.49 13.03 -13.07
N THR A 151 -10.32 13.57 -13.43
CA THR A 151 -10.23 14.67 -14.41
C THR A 151 -10.04 14.18 -15.84
N GLN A 152 -9.51 12.97 -16.04
CA GLN A 152 -9.27 12.35 -17.34
C GLN A 152 -8.68 13.34 -18.37
N PRO A 153 -7.55 14.00 -18.05
CA PRO A 153 -7.18 15.25 -18.69
C PRO A 153 -6.66 15.12 -20.13
N PHE A 154 -6.40 13.90 -20.61
CA PHE A 154 -5.85 13.62 -21.94
C PHE A 154 -6.08 12.17 -22.39
#